data_AF-Q4MYT0-F1
#
_entry.id   AF-Q4MYT0-F1
#
_cell.length_a   1.000
_cell.length_b   1.000
_cell.length_c   1.000
_cell.angle_alpha   90.00
_cell.angle_beta   90.00
_cell.angle_gamma   90.00
#
_symmetry.space_group_name_H-M   'P 1'
#
loop_
_entity.id
_entity.type
_entity.pdbx_description
1 polymer ?
#
loop_
_entity_poly.entity_id
_entity_poly.type
_entity_poly.pdbx_seq_one_letter_code
_entity_poly.pdbx_strand_id
1 'polypeptide(L)'
;MIPHQFVALTSFFLTTRAITTYYGNVYQGIVDLGNMLMLGTADDLNEQGFWNSNLEDRKEREKYFEKEQDRLNKLWERALEKATVSESFEDLCSLVVPKSYEVPTGVVPPVSWRFNMIQYGKDNEDSHTFDTPSHEQPLRSLALNFTYNNLSGDWGDYINRQDNKGPLMRPARQMFTDIFIPGTK
;
A
#
# COMPACT_ATOMS: atom_id res chain seq x y z
N MET A 1 -16.56 32.21 -50.92
CA MET A 1 -17.49 31.35 -50.14
C MET A 1 -16.81 30.52 -49.03
N ILE A 2 -15.47 30.53 -48.93
CA ILE A 2 -14.67 29.64 -48.07
C ILE A 2 -14.36 30.17 -46.63
N PRO A 3 -14.17 31.48 -46.36
CA PRO A 3 -13.71 31.92 -45.04
C PRO A 3 -14.76 31.80 -43.92
N HIS A 4 -16.03 32.08 -44.21
CA HIS A 4 -17.10 31.95 -43.21
C HIS A 4 -17.41 30.48 -42.84
N GLN A 5 -17.23 29.55 -43.77
CA GLN A 5 -17.35 28.12 -43.51
C GLN A 5 -16.21 27.61 -42.63
N PHE A 6 -14.98 28.07 -42.87
CA PHE A 6 -13.83 27.73 -42.02
C PHE A 6 -13.99 28.30 -40.61
N VAL A 7 -14.45 29.54 -40.47
CA VAL A 7 -14.73 30.15 -39.15
C VAL A 7 -15.82 29.38 -38.41
N ALA A 8 -16.90 28.99 -39.09
CA ALA A 8 -17.96 28.17 -38.46
C ALA A 8 -17.44 26.80 -38.01
N LEU A 9 -16.56 26.16 -38.80
CA LEU A 9 -15.96 24.87 -38.47
C LEU A 9 -15.00 24.97 -37.26
N THR A 10 -14.15 26.00 -37.23
CA THR A 10 -13.25 26.22 -36.09
C THR A 10 -14.02 26.58 -34.82
N SER A 11 -15.06 27.41 -34.92
CA SER A 11 -15.97 27.68 -33.81
C SER A 11 -16.64 26.38 -33.32
N PHE A 12 -17.12 25.52 -34.22
CA PHE A 12 -17.72 24.24 -33.85
C PHE A 12 -16.75 23.33 -33.08
N PHE A 13 -15.50 23.17 -33.56
CA PHE A 13 -14.51 22.37 -32.86
C PHE A 13 -14.10 22.96 -31.51
N LEU A 14 -13.96 24.29 -31.41
CA LEU A 14 -13.65 24.95 -30.15
C LEU A 14 -14.78 24.80 -29.14
N THR A 15 -16.04 24.98 -29.56
CA THR A 15 -17.19 24.79 -28.69
C THR A 15 -17.32 23.33 -28.26
N THR A 16 -17.15 22.38 -29.18
CA THR A 16 -17.17 20.94 -28.84
C THR A 16 -16.07 20.59 -27.86
N ARG A 17 -14.84 21.07 -28.09
CA ARG A 17 -13.72 20.88 -27.15
C ARG A 17 -14.03 21.50 -25.79
N ALA A 18 -14.59 22.72 -25.75
CA ALA A 18 -14.93 23.39 -24.50
C ALA A 18 -15.97 22.60 -23.69
N ILE A 19 -17.01 22.09 -24.36
CA ILE A 19 -18.02 21.21 -23.76
C ILE A 19 -17.37 19.93 -23.22
N THR A 20 -16.55 19.26 -24.05
CA THR A 20 -15.84 18.02 -23.63
C THR A 20 -14.91 18.29 -22.45
N THR A 21 -14.18 19.40 -22.42
CA THR A 21 -13.33 19.75 -21.27
C THR A 21 -14.14 20.06 -20.03
N TYR A 22 -15.30 20.72 -20.16
CA TYR A 22 -16.15 21.02 -19.02
C TYR A 22 -16.68 19.74 -18.37
N TYR A 23 -17.31 18.87 -19.14
CA TYR A 23 -17.81 17.59 -18.60
C TYR A 23 -16.69 16.65 -18.18
N GLY A 24 -15.56 16.67 -18.90
CA GLY A 24 -14.35 15.95 -18.51
C GLY A 24 -13.84 16.38 -17.14
N ASN A 25 -13.79 17.69 -16.86
CA ASN A 25 -13.37 18.21 -15.56
C ASN A 25 -14.34 17.85 -14.43
N VAL A 26 -15.65 17.88 -14.71
CA VAL A 26 -16.66 17.46 -13.71
C VAL A 26 -16.49 15.98 -13.37
N TYR A 27 -16.33 15.12 -14.39
CA TYR A 27 -16.12 13.69 -14.19
C TYR A 27 -14.78 13.42 -13.49
N GLN A 28 -13.71 14.13 -13.88
CA GLN A 28 -12.41 14.03 -13.23
C GLN A 28 -12.49 14.42 -11.76
N GLY A 29 -13.26 15.46 -11.41
CA GLY A 29 -13.47 15.84 -10.01
C GLY A 29 -14.10 14.72 -9.17
N ILE A 30 -15.00 13.92 -9.76
CA ILE A 30 -15.58 12.74 -9.08
C ILE A 30 -14.53 11.66 -8.89
N VAL A 31 -13.72 11.38 -9.92
CA VAL A 31 -12.63 10.41 -9.86
C VAL A 31 -11.60 10.83 -8.81
N ASP A 32 -11.22 12.10 -8.78
CA ASP A 32 -10.26 12.65 -7.83
C ASP A 32 -10.76 12.52 -6.39
N LEU A 33 -12.05 12.81 -6.14
CA LEU A 33 -12.66 12.62 -4.83
C LEU A 33 -12.67 11.14 -4.41
N GLY A 34 -12.96 10.23 -5.35
CA GLY A 34 -12.87 8.79 -5.11
C GLY A 34 -11.44 8.34 -4.76
N ASN A 35 -10.44 8.85 -5.49
CA ASN A 35 -9.04 8.56 -5.23
C ASN A 35 -8.59 9.12 -3.86
N MET A 36 -9.03 10.33 -3.49
CA MET A 36 -8.75 10.89 -2.16
C MET A 36 -9.33 10.04 -1.04
N LEU A 37 -10.54 9.53 -1.21
CA LEU A 37 -11.14 8.60 -0.24
C LEU A 37 -10.33 7.31 -0.12
N MET A 38 -9.90 6.73 -1.25
CA MET A 38 -9.05 5.53 -1.25
C MET A 38 -7.70 5.77 -0.56
N LEU A 39 -7.09 6.93 -0.77
CA LEU A 39 -5.86 7.32 -0.07
C LEU A 39 -6.09 7.48 1.43
N GLY A 40 -7.21 8.07 1.84
CA GLY A 40 -7.60 8.16 3.26
C GLY A 40 -7.73 6.77 3.88
N THR A 41 -8.39 5.82 3.21
CA THR A 41 -8.48 4.43 3.71
C THR A 41 -7.12 3.74 3.78
N ALA A 42 -6.20 4.06 2.87
CA ALA A 42 -4.84 3.51 2.91
C ALA A 42 -4.05 4.07 4.11
N ASP A 43 -4.29 5.33 4.49
CA ASP A 43 -3.69 5.98 5.66
C ASP A 43 -4.25 5.39 6.97
N ASP A 44 -5.58 5.21 7.07
CA ASP A 44 -6.21 4.55 8.22
C ASP A 44 -5.64 3.13 8.46
N LEU A 45 -5.41 2.38 7.37
CA LEU A 45 -4.77 1.06 7.43
C LEU A 45 -3.30 1.14 7.82
N ASN A 46 -2.60 2.20 7.40
CA ASN A 46 -1.22 2.44 7.76
C ASN A 46 -1.09 2.75 9.26
N GLU A 47 -1.98 3.56 9.83
CA GLU A 47 -2.01 3.84 11.28
C GLU A 47 -2.23 2.56 12.12
N GLN A 48 -2.94 1.58 11.56
CA GLN A 48 -3.15 0.27 12.19
C GLN A 48 -1.99 -0.72 11.99
N GLY A 49 -0.93 -0.31 11.26
CA GLY A 49 0.23 -1.15 10.97
C GLY A 49 -0.05 -2.24 9.93
N PHE A 50 -1.08 -2.10 9.09
CA PHE A 50 -1.46 -3.11 8.10
C PHE A 50 -0.35 -3.36 7.06
N TRP A 51 0.37 -2.30 6.66
CA TRP A 51 1.45 -2.37 5.67
C TRP A 51 2.80 -2.80 6.26
N ASN A 52 2.90 -2.88 7.59
CA ASN A 52 4.16 -3.24 8.26
C ASN A 52 4.54 -4.69 7.98
N SER A 53 5.84 -4.94 7.87
CA SER A 53 6.39 -6.29 7.88
C SER A 53 6.23 -6.92 9.27
N ASN A 54 6.32 -8.26 9.33
CA ASN A 54 6.31 -8.98 10.61
C ASN A 54 7.45 -8.51 11.54
N LEU A 55 8.59 -8.13 10.96
CA LEU A 55 9.73 -7.64 11.72
C LEU A 55 9.49 -6.24 12.30
N GLU A 56 8.89 -5.34 11.53
CA GLU A 56 8.58 -3.97 11.97
C GLU A 56 7.53 -3.99 13.09
N ASP A 57 6.42 -4.70 12.90
CA ASP A 57 5.38 -4.82 13.93
C ASP A 57 5.92 -5.48 15.21
N ARG A 58 6.80 -6.49 15.08
CA ARG A 58 7.47 -7.08 16.25
C ARG A 58 8.34 -6.05 16.99
N LYS A 59 9.15 -5.27 16.26
CA LYS A 59 10.02 -4.23 16.85
C LYS A 59 9.21 -3.11 17.51
N GLU A 60 8.09 -2.72 16.92
CA GLU A 60 7.20 -1.71 17.50
C GLU A 60 6.60 -2.19 18.83
N ARG A 61 6.18 -3.45 18.89
CA ARG A 61 5.69 -4.09 20.12
C ARG A 61 6.78 -4.21 21.17
N GLU A 62 7.99 -4.63 20.78
CA GLU A 62 9.15 -4.69 21.67
C GLU A 62 9.47 -3.29 22.24
N LYS A 63 9.51 -2.26 21.39
CA LYS A 63 9.75 -0.87 21.81
C LYS A 63 8.66 -0.34 22.75
N TYR A 64 7.39 -0.69 22.51
CA TYR A 64 6.30 -0.35 23.42
C TYR A 64 6.49 -1.03 24.79
N PHE A 65 6.84 -2.31 24.78
CA PHE A 65 7.09 -3.08 25.99
C PHE A 65 8.27 -2.53 26.80
N GLU A 66 9.40 -2.25 26.14
CA GLU A 66 10.58 -1.64 26.78
C GLU A 66 10.23 -0.29 27.44
N LYS A 67 9.46 0.56 26.75
CA LYS A 67 9.02 1.85 27.28
C LYS A 67 8.16 1.70 28.53
N GLU A 68 7.22 0.75 28.52
CA GLU A 68 6.36 0.50 29.69
C GLU A 68 7.15 -0.14 30.84
N GLN A 69 8.07 -1.06 30.55
CA GLN A 69 8.95 -1.64 31.56
C GLN A 69 9.81 -0.56 32.23
N ASP A 70 10.43 0.32 31.46
CA ASP A 70 11.21 1.45 31.99
C ASP A 70 10.35 2.41 32.83
N ARG A 71 9.12 2.66 32.40
CA ARG A 71 8.17 3.51 33.14
C ARG A 71 7.84 2.88 34.50
N LEU A 72 7.54 1.58 34.52
CA LEU A 72 7.20 0.84 35.74
C LEU A 72 8.41 0.73 36.68
N ASN A 73 9.61 0.47 36.15
CA ASN A 73 10.84 0.45 36.96
C ASN A 73 11.10 1.80 37.62
N LYS A 74 11.00 2.90 36.87
CA LYS A 74 11.17 4.26 37.41
C LYS A 74 10.08 4.64 38.42
N LEU A 75 8.86 4.10 38.25
CA LEU A 75 7.76 4.29 39.20
C LEU A 75 8.04 3.54 40.50
N TRP A 76 8.50 2.29 40.38
CA TRP A 76 8.89 1.45 41.51
C TRP A 76 10.04 2.07 42.31
N GLU A 77 11.13 2.48 41.64
CA GLU A 77 12.28 3.12 42.28
C GLU A 77 11.86 4.37 43.06
N ARG A 78 11.06 5.24 42.44
CA ARG A 78 10.53 6.45 43.10
C ARG A 78 9.60 6.13 44.26
N ALA A 79 8.75 5.11 44.12
CA ALA A 79 7.85 4.69 45.20
C ALA A 79 8.62 4.13 46.38
N LEU A 80 9.65 3.32 46.13
CA LEU A 80 10.52 2.75 47.14
C LEU A 80 11.33 3.82 47.87
N GLU A 81 11.91 4.77 47.14
CA GLU A 81 12.65 5.90 47.71
C GLU A 81 11.75 6.72 48.63
N LYS A 82 10.54 7.09 48.16
CA LYS A 82 9.60 7.88 48.93
C LYS A 82 9.12 7.16 50.19
N ALA A 83 8.76 5.89 50.08
CA ALA A 83 8.31 5.07 51.22
C ALA A 83 9.43 4.80 52.24
N THR A 84 10.68 4.73 51.78
CA THR A 84 11.85 4.58 52.68
C THR A 84 12.07 5.87 53.48
N VAL A 85 11.89 7.04 52.86
CA VAL A 85 12.03 8.34 53.53
C VAL A 85 10.88 8.61 54.50
N SER A 86 9.65 8.23 54.16
CA SER A 86 8.46 8.47 54.99
C SER A 86 8.15 7.34 55.98
N GLU A 87 8.84 6.20 55.89
CA GLU A 87 8.61 4.97 56.65
C GLU A 87 7.14 4.49 56.62
N SER A 88 6.38 4.85 55.57
CA SER A 88 4.96 4.57 55.45
C SER A 88 4.64 3.70 54.24
N PHE A 89 3.91 2.61 54.49
CA PHE A 89 3.40 1.74 53.43
C PHE A 89 2.29 2.39 52.60
N GLU A 90 1.53 3.34 53.19
CA GLU A 90 0.46 4.05 52.49
C GLU A 90 1.01 4.92 51.35
N ASP A 91 2.20 5.50 51.52
CA ASP A 91 2.87 6.28 50.47
C ASP A 91 3.26 5.41 49.28
N LEU A 92 3.63 4.15 49.50
CA LEU A 92 3.90 3.18 48.44
C LEU A 92 2.62 2.84 47.67
N CYS A 93 1.53 2.54 48.38
CA CYS A 93 0.24 2.25 47.76
C CYS A 93 -0.33 3.44 46.96
N SER A 94 -0.04 4.68 47.39
CA SER A 94 -0.50 5.90 46.71
C SER A 94 0.05 6.04 45.28
N LEU A 95 1.23 5.45 45.01
CA LEU A 95 1.91 5.50 43.71
C LEU A 95 1.59 4.31 42.80
N VAL A 96 0.92 3.27 43.33
CA VAL A 96 0.49 2.09 42.56
C VAL A 96 -0.72 2.40 41.68
N VAL A 97 -1.55 3.37 42.06
CA VAL A 97 -2.72 3.80 41.27
C VAL A 97 -2.26 4.88 40.30
N PRO A 98 -2.04 4.56 39.01
CA PRO A 98 -1.59 5.55 38.05
C PRO A 98 -2.71 6.53 37.77
N LYS A 99 -2.34 7.79 37.53
CA LYS A 99 -3.32 8.80 37.11
C LYS A 99 -3.72 8.53 35.66
N SER A 100 -4.95 8.91 35.29
CA SER A 100 -5.53 8.62 33.97
C SER A 100 -4.71 9.15 32.78
N TYR A 101 -3.85 10.16 32.98
CA TYR A 101 -2.96 10.70 31.95
C TYR A 101 -1.58 10.02 31.90
N GLU A 102 -1.25 9.14 32.86
CA GLU A 102 0.07 8.50 32.99
C GLU A 102 0.12 7.09 32.37
N VAL A 103 -1.04 6.52 32.07
CA VAL A 103 -1.16 5.22 31.40
C VAL A 103 -1.57 5.48 29.95
N PRO A 104 -0.85 4.94 28.96
CA PRO A 104 -1.37 4.87 27.61
C PRO A 104 -2.68 4.07 27.66
N THR A 105 -3.80 4.69 27.31
CA THR A 105 -5.13 4.06 27.35
C THR A 105 -5.30 2.94 26.32
N GLY A 106 -4.33 2.75 25.43
CA GLY A 106 -4.33 1.70 24.42
C GLY A 106 -3.80 0.38 24.98
N VAL A 107 -4.68 -0.62 25.09
CA VAL A 107 -4.24 -2.02 25.21
C VAL A 107 -3.62 -2.40 23.86
N VAL A 108 -2.37 -2.87 23.86
CA VAL A 108 -1.76 -3.42 22.66
C VAL A 108 -2.58 -4.64 22.22
N PRO A 109 -3.09 -4.68 20.97
CA PRO A 109 -3.91 -5.80 20.54
C PRO A 109 -3.09 -7.09 20.59
N PRO A 110 -3.65 -8.21 21.10
CA PRO A 110 -2.90 -9.45 21.30
C PRO A 110 -2.39 -10.05 19.98
N VAL A 111 -3.10 -9.78 18.88
CA VAL A 111 -2.76 -10.22 17.53
C VAL A 111 -2.89 -9.02 16.59
N SER A 112 -1.95 -8.92 15.64
CA SER A 112 -2.00 -8.01 14.50
C SER A 112 -2.27 -8.80 13.22
N TRP A 113 -3.05 -8.21 12.32
CA TRP A 113 -3.24 -8.70 10.95
C TRP A 113 -2.56 -7.73 9.99
N ARG A 114 -1.78 -8.26 9.04
CA ARG A 114 -0.95 -7.48 8.12
C ARG A 114 -1.21 -7.91 6.68
N PHE A 115 -0.93 -7.03 5.73
CA PHE A 115 -1.11 -7.29 4.30
C PHE A 115 -0.34 -8.53 3.84
N ASN A 116 0.90 -8.71 4.30
CA ASN A 116 1.75 -9.85 3.94
C ASN A 116 1.22 -11.22 4.42
N MET A 117 0.15 -11.25 5.21
CA MET A 117 -0.52 -12.49 5.62
C MET A 117 -1.60 -12.94 4.62
N ILE A 118 -1.96 -12.08 3.67
CA ILE A 118 -2.90 -12.40 2.59
C ILE A 118 -2.15 -13.20 1.52
N GLN A 119 -2.65 -14.39 1.23
CA GLN A 119 -2.02 -15.30 0.28
C GLN A 119 -2.22 -14.83 -1.16
N TYR A 120 -1.18 -14.95 -1.97
CA TYR A 120 -1.19 -14.59 -3.38
C TYR A 120 -0.39 -15.60 -4.20
N GLY A 121 -0.86 -15.90 -5.40
CA GLY A 121 -0.14 -16.72 -6.37
C GLY A 121 -1.10 -17.52 -7.25
N LYS A 122 -0.79 -17.59 -8.54
CA LYS A 122 -1.54 -18.38 -9.52
C LYS A 122 -1.58 -19.86 -9.16
N ASP A 123 -0.42 -20.40 -8.78
CA ASP A 123 -0.24 -21.83 -8.46
C ASP A 123 -0.10 -22.06 -6.93
N ASN A 124 -0.51 -21.10 -6.10
CA ASN A 124 -0.45 -21.22 -4.63
C ASN A 124 -1.70 -21.94 -4.11
N GLU A 125 -1.54 -23.12 -3.51
CA GLU A 125 -2.65 -23.93 -2.98
C GLU A 125 -3.48 -23.18 -1.92
N ASP A 126 -2.88 -22.27 -1.16
CA ASP A 126 -3.59 -21.51 -0.11
C ASP A 126 -4.65 -20.54 -0.68
N SER A 127 -4.63 -20.24 -1.99
CA SER A 127 -5.62 -19.40 -2.66
C SER A 127 -6.73 -20.18 -3.36
N HIS A 128 -6.60 -21.51 -3.47
CA HIS A 128 -7.53 -22.39 -4.18
C HIS A 128 -8.46 -23.10 -3.21
N THR A 129 -9.75 -22.76 -3.24
CA THR A 129 -10.79 -23.47 -2.47
C THR A 129 -11.48 -24.53 -3.33
N PHE A 130 -11.95 -24.11 -4.51
CA PHE A 130 -12.57 -24.94 -5.53
C PHE A 130 -12.08 -24.51 -6.91
N ASP A 131 -12.11 -25.42 -7.86
CA ASP A 131 -11.71 -25.12 -9.24
C ASP A 131 -12.68 -24.13 -9.90
N THR A 132 -12.15 -22.99 -10.36
CA THR A 132 -12.92 -22.02 -11.15
C THR A 132 -13.15 -22.57 -12.56
N PRO A 133 -14.40 -22.62 -13.06
CA PRO A 133 -14.69 -23.16 -14.38
C PRO A 133 -14.04 -22.34 -15.49
N SER A 134 -13.59 -23.01 -16.55
CA SER A 134 -12.78 -22.40 -17.62
C SER A 134 -13.47 -21.25 -18.38
N HIS A 135 -14.80 -21.23 -18.44
CA HIS A 135 -15.56 -20.17 -19.12
C HIS A 135 -15.72 -18.89 -18.27
N GLU A 136 -15.39 -18.94 -16.98
CA GLU A 136 -15.35 -17.77 -16.10
C GLU A 136 -13.94 -17.18 -15.97
N GLN A 137 -12.92 -17.91 -16.42
CA GLN A 137 -11.54 -17.45 -16.35
C GLN A 137 -11.26 -16.36 -17.39
N PRO A 138 -10.52 -15.29 -17.03
CA PRO A 138 -10.17 -14.23 -17.98
C PRO A 138 -9.18 -14.74 -19.04
N LEU A 139 -9.31 -14.22 -20.26
CA LEU A 139 -8.39 -14.53 -21.35
C LEU A 139 -7.12 -13.68 -21.26
N ARG A 140 -5.96 -14.30 -21.51
CA ARG A 140 -4.70 -13.58 -21.74
C ARG A 140 -4.76 -12.88 -23.10
N SER A 141 -4.18 -11.69 -23.21
CA SER A 141 -4.05 -10.99 -24.49
C SER A 141 -3.28 -11.85 -25.51
N LEU A 142 -3.67 -11.76 -26.78
CA LEU A 142 -3.06 -12.51 -27.88
C LEU A 142 -2.60 -11.55 -28.97
N ALA A 143 -1.31 -11.59 -29.29
CA ALA A 143 -0.73 -10.91 -30.43
C ALA A 143 0.21 -11.86 -31.17
N LEU A 144 -0.09 -12.12 -32.44
CA LEU A 144 0.68 -12.97 -33.32
C LEU A 144 0.74 -12.37 -34.72
N ASN A 145 1.89 -11.88 -35.12
CA ASN A 145 2.15 -11.49 -36.50
C ASN A 145 3.61 -11.79 -36.89
N PHE A 146 4.00 -11.43 -38.11
CA PHE A 146 5.36 -11.68 -38.63
C PHE A 146 6.45 -10.84 -37.95
N THR A 147 6.11 -9.70 -37.35
CA THR A 147 7.09 -8.73 -36.84
C THR A 147 7.24 -8.74 -35.31
N TYR A 148 6.20 -9.16 -34.58
CA TYR A 148 6.18 -9.28 -33.13
C TYR A 148 5.14 -10.32 -32.65
N ASN A 149 5.31 -10.80 -31.43
CA ASN A 149 4.31 -11.62 -30.76
C ASN A 149 4.44 -11.49 -29.24
N ASN A 150 3.38 -11.84 -28.51
CA ASN A 150 3.40 -11.93 -27.04
C ASN A 150 3.36 -13.38 -26.52
N LEU A 151 3.73 -14.34 -27.37
CA LEU A 151 3.70 -15.79 -27.11
C LEU A 151 5.08 -16.37 -26.79
N SER A 152 6.15 -15.72 -27.26
CA SER A 152 7.54 -16.13 -27.06
C SER A 152 8.09 -15.90 -25.66
N GLY A 153 7.32 -15.24 -24.79
CA GLY A 153 7.70 -14.96 -23.41
C GLY A 153 6.51 -14.53 -22.58
N ASP A 154 6.74 -14.44 -21.28
CA ASP A 154 5.72 -14.06 -20.33
C ASP A 154 6.25 -13.03 -19.34
N TRP A 155 5.40 -12.07 -18.96
CA TRP A 155 5.74 -10.95 -18.08
C TRP A 155 5.31 -11.18 -16.63
N GLY A 156 4.56 -12.27 -16.39
CA GLY A 156 3.97 -12.56 -15.09
C GLY A 156 2.79 -11.63 -14.79
N ASP A 157 2.40 -11.62 -13.52
CA ASP A 157 1.26 -10.84 -13.05
C ASP A 157 1.72 -9.49 -12.48
N TYR A 158 0.78 -8.68 -11.99
CA TYR A 158 1.08 -7.34 -11.45
C TYR A 158 2.05 -7.38 -10.26
N ILE A 159 1.94 -8.42 -9.42
CA ILE A 159 2.75 -8.67 -8.22
C ILE A 159 3.95 -9.57 -8.57
N ASN A 160 3.69 -10.82 -8.96
CA ASN A 160 4.73 -11.79 -9.33
C ASN A 160 5.18 -11.61 -10.78
N ARG A 161 5.95 -10.55 -11.03
CA ARG A 161 6.51 -10.22 -12.35
C ARG A 161 7.70 -11.11 -12.69
N GLN A 162 7.92 -11.33 -13.98
CA GLN A 162 9.08 -12.06 -14.47
C GLN A 162 9.63 -11.47 -15.79
N ASP A 163 10.88 -11.79 -16.07
CA ASP A 163 11.57 -11.33 -17.28
C ASP A 163 11.08 -12.11 -18.49
N ASN A 164 10.54 -11.40 -19.48
CA ASN A 164 10.05 -11.98 -20.72
C ASN A 164 11.15 -12.55 -21.62
N LYS A 165 12.43 -12.24 -21.36
CA LYS A 165 13.58 -12.79 -22.12
C LYS A 165 14.26 -13.91 -21.34
N GLY A 166 14.61 -14.97 -22.07
CA GLY A 166 15.41 -16.08 -21.53
C GLY A 166 16.86 -15.67 -21.21
N PRO A 167 17.56 -16.45 -20.36
CA PRO A 167 18.86 -16.07 -19.78
C PRO A 167 19.93 -15.64 -20.80
N LEU A 168 19.98 -16.28 -21.97
CA LEU A 168 20.96 -16.00 -23.01
C LEU A 168 20.81 -14.62 -23.65
N MET A 169 19.57 -14.11 -23.72
CA MET A 169 19.27 -12.84 -24.39
C MET A 169 19.22 -11.64 -23.43
N ARG A 170 19.17 -11.88 -22.10
CA ARG A 170 19.09 -10.80 -21.10
C ARG A 170 20.26 -9.80 -21.17
N PRO A 171 21.53 -10.24 -21.34
CA PRO A 171 22.65 -9.30 -21.45
C PRO A 171 22.56 -8.41 -22.70
N ALA A 172 21.93 -8.91 -23.76
CA ALA A 172 21.78 -8.21 -25.04
C ALA A 172 20.40 -7.56 -25.21
N ARG A 173 19.66 -7.28 -24.11
CA ARG A 173 18.27 -6.78 -24.16
C ARG A 173 18.09 -5.57 -25.07
N GLN A 174 19.05 -4.65 -25.05
CA GLN A 174 19.05 -3.43 -25.87
C GLN A 174 18.94 -3.70 -27.38
N MET A 175 19.33 -4.89 -27.85
CA MET A 175 19.20 -5.27 -29.27
C MET A 175 17.77 -5.64 -29.68
N PHE A 176 16.87 -5.83 -28.70
CA PHE A 176 15.48 -6.22 -28.91
C PHE A 176 14.49 -5.10 -28.60
N THR A 177 14.95 -3.85 -28.65
CA THR A 177 14.17 -2.64 -28.36
C THR A 177 14.45 -1.58 -29.39
N ASP A 178 13.41 -0.96 -29.96
CA ASP A 178 13.58 0.18 -30.88
C ASP A 178 14.09 1.43 -30.13
N ILE A 179 13.71 1.57 -28.86
CA ILE A 179 14.12 2.66 -27.98
C ILE A 179 14.59 2.06 -26.65
N PHE A 180 15.79 2.45 -26.20
CA PHE A 180 16.34 2.02 -24.93
C PHE A 180 16.69 3.23 -24.05
N ILE A 181 16.05 3.32 -22.89
CA ILE A 181 16.35 4.33 -21.86
C ILE A 181 17.11 3.61 -20.73
N PRO A 182 18.43 3.87 -20.55
CA PRO A 182 19.22 3.22 -19.52
C PRO A 182 18.83 3.70 -18.12
N GLY A 183 19.11 2.89 -17.10
CA GLY A 183 18.95 3.28 -15.70
C GLY A 183 19.97 4.33 -15.28
N THR A 184 19.58 5.21 -14.36
CA THR A 184 20.51 6.12 -13.68
C THR A 184 21.27 5.33 -12.61
N LYS A 185 22.59 5.51 -12.56
CA LYS A 185 23.47 4.89 -11.56
C LYS A 185 24.14 5.96 -10.71
#